data_AF-A0A0T5ZGF6-F1
#
_entry.id   AF-A0A0T5ZGF6-F1
#
_cell.length_a   1.000
_cell.length_b   1.000
_cell.length_c   1.000
_cell.angle_alpha   90.00
_cell.angle_beta   90.00
_cell.angle_gamma   90.00
#
_symmetry.space_group_name_H-M   'P 1'
#
loop_
_entity.id
_entity.type
_entity.pdbx_description
1 polymer ?
#
loop_
_entity_poly.entity_id
_entity_poly.type
_entity_poly.pdbx_seq_one_letter_code
_entity_poly.pdbx_strand_id
1 'polypeptide(L)'
;MTANGYGDVSFWLETCGDDLAPRPPLDGSIDADVAILGAGYTGLWTALYLLRRAPRLKVVILEKEIAGFGASGRNGAWCAPDFNISLP
;
A
#
# COMPACT_ATOMS: atom_id res chain seq x y z
N MET A 1 -0.20 19.31 -0.10
CA MET A 1 -1.52 18.95 0.46
C MET A 1 -1.35 18.82 1.96
N THR A 2 -2.18 19.50 2.75
CA THR A 2 -2.17 19.36 4.22
C THR A 2 -2.85 18.05 4.63
N ALA A 3 -2.54 17.53 5.82
CA ALA A 3 -2.94 16.21 6.33
C ALA A 3 -4.45 15.88 6.28
N ASN A 4 -5.33 16.88 6.09
CA ASN A 4 -6.78 16.69 6.01
C ASN A 4 -7.32 16.26 4.64
N GLY A 5 -6.55 16.36 3.55
CA GLY A 5 -7.11 16.16 2.20
C GLY A 5 -7.20 14.70 1.72
N TYR A 6 -6.49 13.77 2.36
CA TYR A 6 -6.45 12.38 1.87
C TYR A 6 -7.74 11.60 2.14
N GLY A 7 -8.45 11.90 3.24
CA GLY A 7 -9.76 11.30 3.52
C GLY A 7 -10.81 11.70 2.49
N ASP A 8 -10.84 12.98 2.11
CA ASP A 8 -11.86 13.56 1.21
C ASP A 8 -11.91 12.94 -0.19
N VAL A 9 -10.82 12.30 -0.64
CA VAL A 9 -10.69 11.74 -1.99
C VAL A 9 -10.98 10.24 -2.07
N SER A 10 -11.22 9.58 -0.93
CA SER A 10 -11.48 8.15 -0.90
C SER A 10 -12.24 7.70 0.35
N PHE A 11 -13.35 6.99 0.11
CA PHE A 11 -14.07 6.26 1.15
C PHE A 11 -13.16 5.36 1.99
N TRP A 12 -12.19 4.67 1.37
CA TRP A 12 -11.28 3.77 2.09
C TRP A 12 -10.34 4.52 3.03
N LEU A 13 -9.83 5.67 2.61
CA LEU A 13 -8.92 6.49 3.42
C LEU A 13 -9.70 7.20 4.53
N GLU A 14 -10.90 7.70 4.24
CA GLU A 14 -11.79 8.32 5.22
C GLU A 14 -12.17 7.35 6.35
N THR A 15 -12.48 6.10 6.02
CA THR A 15 -13.05 5.13 6.97
C THR A 15 -12.04 4.17 7.60
N CYS A 16 -10.77 4.20 7.20
CA CYS A 16 -9.76 3.26 7.72
C CYS A 16 -9.42 3.46 9.21
N GLY A 17 -9.69 4.64 9.78
CA GLY A 17 -9.37 4.96 11.17
C GLY A 17 -7.88 5.18 11.44
N ASP A 18 -7.04 5.24 10.40
CA ASP A 18 -5.61 5.54 10.53
C ASP A 18 -5.34 7.05 10.56
N ASP A 19 -4.20 7.43 11.15
CA ASP A 19 -3.62 8.75 10.97
C ASP A 19 -3.03 8.87 9.55
N LEU A 20 -3.66 9.69 8.72
CA LEU A 20 -3.25 9.94 7.34
C LEU A 20 -2.14 10.99 7.21
N ALA A 21 -1.52 11.41 8.32
CA ALA A 21 -0.33 12.25 8.27
C ALA A 21 0.79 11.53 7.49
N PRO A 22 1.42 12.19 6.50
CA PRO A 22 2.58 11.64 5.82
C PRO A 22 3.69 11.29 6.82
N ARG A 23 4.29 10.11 6.63
CA ARG A 23 5.48 9.73 7.38
C ARG A 23 6.65 10.65 7.00
N PRO A 24 7.62 10.86 7.90
CA PRO A 24 8.80 11.64 7.56
C PRO A 24 9.49 11.12 6.29
N PRO A 25 10.01 12.02 5.44
CA PRO A 25 10.80 11.60 4.28
C PRO A 25 12.02 10.80 4.75
N LEU A 26 12.50 9.90 3.90
CA LEU A 26 13.73 9.18 4.16
C LEU A 26 14.89 10.18 4.23
N ASP A 27 15.60 10.19 5.36
CA ASP A 27 16.80 10.99 5.54
C ASP A 27 18.04 10.15 5.17
N GLY A 28 18.64 10.48 4.03
CA GLY A 28 19.83 9.81 3.53
C GLY A 28 19.58 8.40 2.97
N SER A 29 20.63 7.57 3.04
CA SER A 29 20.61 6.19 2.53
C SER A 29 20.45 5.19 3.67
N ILE A 30 19.70 4.13 3.41
CA ILE A 30 19.56 2.99 4.34
C ILE A 30 19.79 1.69 3.61
N ASP A 31 20.46 0.76 4.27
CA ASP A 31 20.61 -0.61 3.77
C ASP A 31 19.31 -1.39 3.96
N ALA A 32 18.95 -2.23 3.00
CA ALA A 32 17.81 -3.14 3.08
C ALA A 32 18.17 -4.45 2.37
N ASP A 33 17.60 -5.57 2.84
CA ASP A 33 17.67 -6.81 2.06
C ASP A 33 16.77 -6.71 0.83
N VAL A 34 15.62 -6.03 0.99
CA VAL A 34 14.68 -5.75 -0.10
C VAL A 34 14.11 -4.34 0.07
N ALA A 35 14.22 -3.52 -0.97
CA ALA A 35 13.54 -2.24 -1.08
C ALA A 35 12.35 -2.34 -2.03
N ILE A 36 11.19 -1.83 -1.61
CA ILE A 36 9.93 -1.83 -2.37
C ILE A 36 9.51 -0.38 -2.59
N LEU A 37 9.29 -0.01 -3.85
CA LEU A 37 8.77 1.31 -4.23
C LEU A 37 7.25 1.21 -4.44
N GLY A 38 6.49 1.92 -3.62
CA GLY A 38 5.04 2.00 -3.63
C GLY A 38 4.39 1.19 -2.51
N ALA A 39 3.59 1.87 -1.69
CA ALA A 39 2.82 1.28 -0.59
C ALA A 39 1.35 1.02 -0.98
N GLY A 40 1.12 0.52 -2.19
CA GLY A 40 -0.17 -0.02 -2.63
C GLY A 40 -0.32 -1.51 -2.30
N TYR A 41 -1.40 -2.15 -2.77
CA TYR A 41 -1.66 -3.57 -2.55
C TYR A 41 -0.49 -4.45 -2.96
N THR A 42 0.04 -4.29 -4.18
CA THR A 42 1.16 -5.10 -4.67
C THR A 42 2.38 -4.98 -3.78
N GLY A 43 2.78 -3.77 -3.37
CA GLY A 43 3.95 -3.55 -2.53
C GLY A 43 3.76 -4.10 -1.11
N LEU A 44 2.61 -3.82 -0.48
CA LEU A 44 2.31 -4.29 0.88
C LEU A 44 2.15 -5.81 0.94
N TRP A 45 1.48 -6.42 -0.04
CA TRP A 45 1.39 -7.88 -0.14
C TRP A 45 2.75 -8.52 -0.38
N THR A 46 3.59 -7.91 -1.23
CA THR A 46 4.96 -8.39 -1.44
C THR A 46 5.74 -8.41 -0.13
N ALA A 47 5.73 -7.30 0.62
CA ALA A 47 6.37 -7.21 1.93
C ALA A 47 5.84 -8.26 2.91
N LEU A 48 4.51 -8.42 2.99
CA LEU A 48 3.86 -9.42 3.84
C LEU A 48 4.33 -10.85 3.50
N TYR A 49 4.34 -11.21 2.22
CA TYR A 49 4.77 -12.55 1.80
C TYR A 49 6.27 -12.78 2.02
N LEU A 50 7.10 -11.77 1.82
CA LEU A 50 8.54 -11.84 2.13
C LEU A 50 8.76 -12.09 3.62
N LEU A 51 8.14 -11.28 4.49
CA LEU A 51 8.29 -11.40 5.94
C LEU A 51 7.67 -12.69 6.49
N ARG A 52 6.60 -13.22 5.88
CA ARG A 52 6.06 -14.55 6.23
C ARG A 52 7.04 -15.69 5.90
N ARG A 53 7.75 -15.61 4.78
CA ARG A 53 8.70 -16.65 4.34
C ARG A 53 10.08 -16.53 4.99
N ALA A 54 10.53 -15.30 5.21
CA ALA A 54 11.82 -14.99 5.80
C ALA A 54 11.68 -13.81 6.78
N PRO A 55 11.27 -14.07 8.03
CA PRO A 55 10.99 -13.02 9.03
C PRO A 55 12.18 -12.14 9.41
N ARG A 56 13.41 -12.57 9.07
CA ARG A 56 14.64 -11.82 9.35
C ARG A 56 14.97 -10.76 8.28
N LEU A 57 14.26 -10.74 7.15
CA LEU A 57 14.54 -9.76 6.10
C LEU A 57 14.25 -8.34 6.58
N LYS A 58 15.21 -7.45 6.38
CA LYS A 58 15.01 -6.01 6.47
C LYS A 58 14.33 -5.52 5.18
N VAL A 59 13.01 -5.47 5.21
CA VAL A 59 12.19 -4.95 4.11
C VAL A 59 11.90 -3.46 4.33
N VAL A 60 12.25 -2.63 3.35
CA VAL A 60 11.97 -1.19 3.35
C VAL A 60 10.93 -0.89 2.27
N ILE A 61 9.88 -0.15 2.63
CA ILE A 61 8.88 0.34 1.67
C ILE A 61 8.97 1.86 1.62
N LEU A 62 9.11 2.41 0.41
CA LEU A 62 9.08 3.85 0.17
C LEU A 62 7.83 4.21 -0.62
N GLU A 63 7.10 5.19 -0.12
CA GLU A 63 5.92 5.77 -0.74
C GLU A 63 6.09 7.28 -0.81
N LYS A 64 5.67 7.87 -1.92
CA LYS A 64 5.78 9.32 -2.15
C LYS A 64 4.76 10.10 -1.33
N GLU A 65 3.57 9.51 -1.15
CA GLU A 65 2.45 10.11 -0.45
C GLU A 65 2.21 9.36 0.88
N ILE A 66 1.06 8.70 1.03
CA ILE A 66 0.74 7.82 2.16
C ILE A 66 0.46 6.40 1.67
N ALA A 67 0.54 5.43 2.59
CA ALA A 67 0.15 4.06 2.29
C ALA A 67 -1.29 4.03 1.74
N GLY A 68 -1.50 3.29 0.65
CA GLY A 68 -2.79 3.23 -0.02
C GLY A 68 -3.15 4.45 -0.87
N PHE A 69 -2.35 5.53 -0.96
CA PHE A 69 -2.73 6.73 -1.73
C PHE A 69 -3.10 6.45 -3.19
N GLY A 70 -2.41 5.51 -3.85
CA GLY A 70 -2.58 5.18 -5.27
C GLY A 70 -3.93 4.51 -5.60
N ALA A 71 -3.96 3.77 -6.70
CA ALA A 71 -5.15 3.02 -7.13
C ALA A 71 -5.70 2.09 -6.02
N SER A 72 -4.82 1.51 -5.21
CA SER A 72 -5.19 0.58 -4.14
C SER A 72 -6.08 1.18 -3.06
N GLY A 73 -5.97 2.47 -2.74
CA GLY A 73 -6.88 3.12 -1.79
C GLY A 73 -7.93 3.98 -2.46
N ARG A 74 -8.04 3.99 -3.80
CA ARG A 74 -9.06 4.76 -4.57
C ARG A 74 -9.84 3.88 -5.54
N ASN A 75 -9.95 2.58 -5.24
CA ASN A 75 -10.64 1.60 -6.07
C ASN A 75 -12.13 1.49 -5.71
N GLY A 76 -12.94 0.89 -6.60
CA GLY A 76 -14.38 0.67 -6.38
C GLY A 76 -14.74 -0.60 -5.59
N ALA A 77 -13.76 -1.30 -5.00
CA ALA A 77 -13.87 -2.58 -4.30
C ALA A 77 -14.48 -3.74 -5.09
N TRP A 78 -14.43 -3.69 -6.42
CA TRP A 78 -14.85 -4.81 -7.24
C TRP A 78 -13.69 -5.81 -7.35
N CYS A 79 -13.93 -7.01 -6.83
CA CYS A 79 -13.07 -8.17 -7.00
C CYS A 79 -13.93 -9.30 -7.55
N ALA A 80 -13.96 -9.41 -8.88
CA ALA A 80 -14.72 -10.43 -9.58
C ALA A 80 -13.76 -11.20 -10.51
N PRO A 81 -13.98 -12.51 -10.69
CA PRO A 81 -13.18 -13.28 -11.64
C PRO A 81 -13.45 -12.85 -13.08
N ASP A 82 -14.59 -12.20 -13.38
CA ASP A 82 -15.10 -11.76 -14.70
C ASP A 82 -15.04 -12.80 -15.85
N PHE A 83 -14.54 -14.00 -15.58
CA PHE A 83 -14.55 -15.13 -16.49
C PHE A 83 -15.88 -15.87 -16.37
N ASN A 84 -16.70 -15.75 -17.41
CA ASN A 84 -17.72 -16.76 -17.71
C ASN A 84 -17.01 -18.06 -18.07
N ILE A 85 -16.73 -18.90 -17.08
CA ILE A 85 -16.46 -20.31 -17.32
C ILE A 85 -17.78 -20.96 -17.73
N SER A 86 -17.99 -21.16 -19.03
CA SER A 86 -18.96 -22.15 -19.50
C SER A 86 -18.47 -23.50 -19.00
N LEU A 87 -19.10 -24.03 -17.94
CA LEU A 87 -18.89 -25.41 -17.53
C LEU A 87 -19.41 -26.32 -18.68
N PRO A 88 -18.69 -27.38 -19.05
CA PRO A 88 -19.17 -28.37 -20.00
C PRO A 88 -20.43 -29.09 -19.49
#